data_AF-A0A813GXT5-F1
#
_entry.id   AF-A0A813GXT5-F1
#
_cell.length_a   1.000
_cell.length_b   1.000
_cell.length_c   1.000
_cell.angle_alpha   90.00
_cell.angle_beta   90.00
_cell.angle_gamma   90.00
#
_symmetry.space_group_name_H-M   'P 1'
#
loop_
_entity.id
_entity.type
_entity.pdbx_description
1 polymer ?
#
loop_
_entity_poly.entity_id
_entity_poly.type
_entity_poly.pdbx_seq_one_letter_code
_entity_poly.pdbx_strand_id
1 'polypeptide(L)'
;MGNIFSSEFLALKDGGRRVIVQGAGEDEANGLYVETTEMHDGKPQFKYSGRSRNNAPISIWWINSGKQWSIRKDARGFASTGKLWYIASDRSGADVSGELPPTEGWGVSARAGDRAFGVAAFSIDPAPSIRLLGADEAVPKRVVHDMEQRAAKYIADKE
;
A
#
# COMPACT_ATOMS: atom_id res chain seq x y z
N MET A 1 -4.11 18.47 -9.04
CA MET A 1 -4.05 17.09 -9.57
C MET A 1 -2.59 16.65 -9.47
N GLY A 2 -2.25 15.80 -8.48
CA GLY A 2 -0.91 15.24 -8.38
C GLY A 2 -0.72 14.13 -9.41
N ASN A 3 0.33 14.22 -10.23
CA ASN A 3 0.67 13.14 -11.15
C ASN A 3 1.04 11.89 -10.33
N ILE A 4 0.32 10.79 -10.54
CA ILE A 4 0.72 9.48 -10.00
C ILE A 4 1.87 8.99 -10.88
N PHE A 5 3.10 9.30 -10.49
CA PHE A 5 4.28 8.75 -11.14
C PHE A 5 4.28 7.22 -11.03
N SER A 6 4.82 6.53 -12.03
CA SER A 6 5.08 5.10 -11.94
C SER A 6 5.86 4.81 -10.66
N SER A 7 5.38 3.87 -9.85
CA SER A 7 6.00 3.44 -8.59
C SER A 7 7.44 2.94 -8.77
N GLU A 8 7.80 2.64 -10.01
CA GLU A 8 9.16 2.32 -10.45
C GLU A 8 10.16 3.43 -10.11
N PHE A 9 9.79 4.70 -10.34
CA PHE A 9 10.69 5.84 -10.18
C PHE A 9 10.67 6.48 -8.79
N LEU A 10 9.86 5.94 -7.87
CA LEU A 10 9.82 6.44 -6.50
C LEU A 10 11.13 6.09 -5.78
N ALA A 11 11.92 7.13 -5.49
CA ALA A 11 13.13 7.03 -4.69
C ALA A 11 12.79 6.91 -3.21
N LEU A 12 13.49 6.04 -2.50
CA LEU A 12 13.35 5.91 -1.04
C LEU A 12 13.96 7.11 -0.34
N LYS A 13 13.30 7.58 0.71
CA LYS A 13 13.83 8.63 1.58
C LYS A 13 14.85 8.02 2.54
N ASP A 14 16.02 8.64 2.66
CA ASP A 14 17.00 8.24 3.66
C ASP A 14 16.43 8.46 5.07
N GLY A 15 16.57 7.47 5.94
CA GLY A 15 15.89 7.43 7.25
C GLY A 15 14.36 7.52 7.16
N GLY A 16 13.77 7.16 6.01
CA GLY A 16 12.34 7.25 5.75
C GLY A 16 11.51 6.43 6.74
N ARG A 17 10.31 6.92 7.05
CA ARG A 17 9.35 6.20 7.90
C ARG A 17 9.01 4.85 7.29
N ARG A 18 8.66 3.90 8.16
CA ARG A 18 8.34 2.54 7.78
C ARG A 18 6.93 2.20 8.22
N VAL A 19 6.13 1.65 7.32
CA VAL A 19 4.75 1.24 7.63
C VAL A 19 4.55 -0.23 7.28
N ILE A 20 3.78 -0.93 8.11
CA ILE A 20 3.37 -2.30 7.86
C ILE A 20 1.90 -2.29 7.45
N VAL A 21 1.59 -2.97 6.36
CA VAL A 21 0.21 -3.26 5.95
C VAL A 21 -0.09 -4.72 6.25
N GLN A 22 -1.19 -4.98 6.94
CA GLN A 22 -1.69 -6.34 7.21
C GLN A 22 -3.19 -6.44 6.94
N GLY A 23 -3.67 -7.63 6.58
CA GLY A 23 -5.10 -7.88 6.32
C GLY A 23 -5.63 -7.24 5.03
N ALA A 24 -4.77 -6.75 4.15
CA ALA A 24 -5.18 -6.38 2.80
C ALA A 24 -5.64 -7.64 2.06
N GLY A 25 -6.74 -7.55 1.30
CA GLY A 25 -7.38 -8.69 0.64
C GLY A 25 -6.55 -9.31 -0.49
N GLU A 26 -5.42 -8.69 -0.81
CA GLU A 26 -4.41 -9.25 -1.71
C GLU A 26 -3.11 -9.41 -0.93
N ASP A 27 -2.59 -10.64 -0.92
CA ASP A 27 -1.40 -11.00 -0.15
C ASP A 27 -0.19 -10.12 -0.49
N GLU A 28 -0.07 -9.70 -1.76
CA GLU A 28 1.01 -8.82 -2.22
C GLU A 28 0.97 -7.40 -1.66
N ALA A 29 -0.22 -6.93 -1.26
CA ALA A 29 -0.37 -5.62 -0.64
C ALA A 29 0.05 -5.64 0.84
N ASN A 30 0.16 -6.83 1.45
CA ASN A 30 0.62 -6.99 2.82
C ASN A 30 2.15 -6.96 2.90
N GLY A 31 2.68 -6.38 3.98
CA GLY A 31 4.11 -6.36 4.28
C GLY A 31 4.64 -4.97 4.60
N LEU A 32 5.95 -4.79 4.42
CA LEU A 32 6.66 -3.57 4.80
C LEU A 32 6.78 -2.59 3.64
N TYR A 33 6.45 -1.33 3.90
CA TYR A 33 6.64 -0.21 3.00
C TYR A 33 7.53 0.86 3.64
N VAL A 34 8.32 1.53 2.80
CA VAL A 34 9.30 2.54 3.20
C VAL A 34 8.97 3.87 2.52
N GLU A 35 9.02 4.95 3.27
CA GLU A 35 8.71 6.30 2.80
C GLU A 35 9.60 6.69 1.61
N THR A 36 8.97 7.36 0.64
CA THR A 36 9.64 7.87 -0.55
C THR A 36 9.93 9.36 -0.41
N THR A 37 10.82 9.88 -1.25
CA THR A 37 11.06 11.34 -1.32
C THR A 37 9.85 12.11 -1.87
N GLU A 38 9.02 11.44 -2.67
CA GLU A 38 7.83 12.00 -3.28
C GLU A 38 6.64 12.03 -2.33
N MET A 39 5.83 13.08 -2.46
CA MET A 39 4.54 13.25 -1.77
C MET A 39 3.37 13.08 -2.74
N HIS A 40 2.21 12.68 -2.23
CA HIS A 40 0.94 12.68 -2.96
C HIS A 40 -0.09 13.43 -2.15
N ASP A 41 -0.79 14.39 -2.77
CA ASP A 41 -1.79 15.22 -2.09
C ASP A 41 -1.26 15.86 -0.78
N GLY A 42 0.02 16.25 -0.76
CA GLY A 42 0.68 16.86 0.41
C GLY A 42 0.98 15.89 1.55
N LYS A 43 0.82 14.58 1.34
CA LYS A 43 1.09 13.51 2.32
C LYS A 43 2.22 12.59 1.81
N PRO A 44 2.94 11.89 2.70
CA PRO A 44 3.99 10.98 2.30
C PRO A 44 3.46 9.80 1.47
N GLN A 45 4.27 9.35 0.51
CA GLN A 45 4.06 8.07 -0.18
C GLN A 45 5.07 7.04 0.34
N PHE A 46 4.74 5.75 0.20
CA PHE A 46 5.60 4.65 0.60
C PHE A 46 5.69 3.61 -0.50
N LYS A 47 6.84 2.96 -0.62
CA LYS A 47 7.12 1.90 -1.60
C LYS A 47 7.31 0.58 -0.89
N TYR A 48 6.75 -0.49 -1.46
CA TYR A 48 6.91 -1.84 -0.93
C TYR A 48 8.39 -2.25 -0.98
N SER A 49 8.88 -2.81 0.13
CA SER A 49 10.29 -3.16 0.30
C SER A 49 10.63 -4.60 -0.07
N GLY A 50 9.62 -5.46 -0.27
CA GLY A 50 9.81 -6.86 -0.64
C GLY A 50 9.84 -7.10 -2.14
N ARG A 51 10.07 -8.35 -2.53
CA ARG A 51 9.88 -8.80 -3.92
C ARG A 51 8.39 -8.95 -4.22
N SER A 52 7.95 -8.37 -5.31
CA SER A 52 6.60 -8.53 -5.86
C SER A 52 6.63 -9.47 -7.07
N ARG A 53 5.51 -10.12 -7.37
CA ARG A 53 5.35 -10.91 -8.60
C ARG A 53 5.66 -10.08 -9.83
N ASN A 54 6.37 -10.66 -10.80
CA ASN A 54 6.83 -10.03 -12.05
C ASN A 54 7.77 -8.83 -11.83
N ASN A 55 8.36 -8.73 -10.62
CA ASN A 55 9.17 -7.59 -10.17
C ASN A 55 8.48 -6.22 -10.36
N ALA A 56 7.14 -6.23 -10.34
CA ALA A 56 6.32 -5.06 -10.59
C ALA A 56 6.23 -4.18 -9.34
N PRO A 57 6.70 -2.92 -9.35
CA PRO A 57 6.76 -2.10 -8.16
C PRO A 57 5.38 -1.84 -7.57
N ILE A 58 5.34 -1.72 -6.24
CA ILE A 58 4.11 -1.48 -5.47
C ILE A 58 4.34 -0.25 -4.60
N SER A 59 3.39 0.68 -4.59
CA SER A 59 3.39 1.85 -3.70
C SER A 59 2.06 2.03 -3.00
N ILE A 60 2.09 2.72 -1.86
CA ILE A 60 0.93 3.13 -1.06
C ILE A 60 0.99 4.64 -0.80
N TRP A 61 -0.14 5.33 -0.92
CA TRP A 61 -0.27 6.77 -0.69
C TRP A 61 -1.67 7.14 -0.24
N TRP A 62 -1.83 8.38 0.23
CA TRP A 62 -3.11 8.92 0.66
C TRP A 62 -3.76 9.77 -0.43
N ILE A 63 -5.07 9.62 -0.60
CA ILE A 63 -5.89 10.44 -1.51
C ILE A 63 -6.79 11.32 -0.66
N ASN A 64 -6.62 12.65 -0.74
CA ASN A 64 -7.38 13.60 0.09
C ASN A 64 -8.86 13.64 -0.27
N SER A 65 -9.20 13.55 -1.57
CA SER A 65 -10.59 13.67 -2.04
C SER A 65 -11.50 12.53 -1.57
N GLY A 66 -10.94 11.31 -1.48
CA GLY A 66 -11.63 10.13 -0.95
C GLY A 66 -11.33 9.83 0.52
N LYS A 67 -10.42 10.61 1.13
CA LYS A 67 -9.82 10.40 2.45
C LYS A 67 -9.50 8.93 2.70
N GLN A 68 -8.68 8.36 1.82
CA GLN A 68 -8.41 6.94 1.74
C GLN A 68 -6.93 6.65 1.45
N TRP A 69 -6.41 5.55 1.99
CA TRP A 69 -5.16 4.99 1.49
C TRP A 69 -5.41 4.27 0.17
N SER A 70 -4.42 4.30 -0.71
CA SER A 70 -4.45 3.64 -2.01
C SER A 70 -3.12 2.97 -2.23
N ILE A 71 -3.16 1.70 -2.56
CA ILE A 71 -2.02 0.88 -2.96
C ILE A 71 -2.15 0.62 -4.46
N ARG A 72 -1.05 0.65 -5.19
CA ARG A 72 -1.02 0.29 -6.61
C ARG A 72 0.18 -0.57 -6.89
N LYS A 73 -0.03 -1.56 -7.75
CA LYS A 73 1.02 -2.35 -8.38
C LYS A 73 1.14 -1.99 -9.85
N ASP A 74 2.34 -1.64 -10.29
CA ASP A 74 2.64 -1.32 -11.69
C ASP A 74 3.11 -2.56 -12.45
N ALA A 75 2.17 -3.38 -12.92
CA ALA A 75 2.48 -4.54 -13.74
C ALA A 75 2.96 -4.12 -15.15
N ARG A 76 4.07 -4.69 -15.62
CA ARG A 76 4.57 -4.52 -16.99
C ARG A 76 3.92 -5.57 -17.93
N GLY A 77 3.22 -5.14 -19.00
CA GLY A 77 2.65 -6.03 -20.03
C GLY A 77 1.37 -5.50 -20.73
N PHE A 78 0.95 -6.14 -21.84
CA PHE A 78 -0.20 -5.75 -22.69
C PHE A 78 -1.58 -5.86 -21.99
N ALA A 79 -1.62 -6.51 -20.83
CA ALA A 79 -2.73 -6.52 -19.90
C ALA A 79 -2.27 -5.99 -18.55
N SER A 80 -1.61 -4.82 -18.54
CA SER A 80 -1.38 -4.00 -17.34
C SER A 80 -2.73 -3.74 -16.69
N THR A 81 -3.13 -4.68 -15.85
CA THR A 81 -4.18 -4.43 -14.88
C THR A 81 -3.51 -3.50 -13.89
N GLY A 82 -3.72 -2.20 -14.05
CA GLY A 82 -3.42 -1.20 -13.04
C GLY A 82 -4.24 -1.49 -11.80
N LYS A 83 -3.90 -2.55 -11.06
CA LYS A 83 -4.68 -3.02 -9.93
C LYS A 83 -4.41 -2.08 -8.75
N LEU A 84 -5.21 -1.03 -8.73
CA LEU A 84 -5.51 -0.13 -7.61
C LEU A 84 -6.21 -0.95 -6.51
N TRP A 85 -5.63 -0.94 -5.32
CA TRP A 85 -6.19 -1.51 -4.10
C TRP A 85 -6.43 -0.37 -3.12
N TYR A 86 -7.69 -0.10 -2.80
CA TYR A 86 -8.01 0.91 -1.79
C TYR A 86 -7.93 0.28 -0.40
N ILE A 87 -7.32 0.99 0.54
CA ILE A 87 -7.37 0.65 1.96
C ILE A 87 -7.88 1.89 2.68
N ALA A 88 -8.84 1.73 3.59
CA ALA A 88 -9.34 2.77 4.50
C ALA A 88 -10.12 3.93 3.87
N SER A 89 -11.14 4.44 4.57
CA SER A 89 -11.89 5.65 4.22
C SER A 89 -12.40 6.29 5.51
N ASP A 90 -12.26 7.62 5.67
CA ASP A 90 -12.63 8.45 6.85
C ASP A 90 -14.01 8.18 7.49
N ARG A 91 -14.87 7.43 6.80
CA ARG A 91 -16.16 6.93 7.27
C ARG A 91 -16.11 6.10 8.56
N SER A 92 -14.92 5.73 9.04
CA SER A 92 -14.75 5.09 10.35
C SER A 92 -14.50 6.06 11.51
N GLY A 93 -14.41 7.37 11.26
CA GLY A 93 -14.19 8.38 12.29
C GLY A 93 -12.73 8.65 12.65
N ALA A 94 -11.77 8.17 11.85
CA ALA A 94 -10.35 8.43 12.09
C ALA A 94 -9.96 9.89 11.74
N ASP A 95 -9.09 10.50 12.55
CA ASP A 95 -8.62 11.87 12.36
C ASP A 95 -7.59 11.99 11.23
N VAL A 96 -8.04 12.49 10.08
CA VAL A 96 -7.24 12.65 8.85
C VAL A 96 -6.40 13.92 8.80
N SER A 97 -6.44 14.76 9.84
CA SER A 97 -5.81 16.10 9.84
C SER A 97 -4.30 16.10 10.08
N GLY A 98 -3.74 15.02 10.64
CA GLY A 98 -2.31 14.90 10.95
C GLY A 98 -1.39 14.79 9.73
N GLU A 99 -0.07 14.94 9.91
CA GLU A 99 0.92 14.81 8.82
C GLU A 99 0.88 13.41 8.18
N LEU A 100 0.73 12.38 9.01
CA LEU A 100 0.48 11.02 8.55
C LEU A 100 -1.03 10.77 8.45
N PRO A 101 -1.48 10.07 7.40
CA PRO A 101 -2.85 9.60 7.37
C PRO A 101 -3.08 8.50 8.43
N PRO A 102 -4.33 8.28 8.86
CA PRO A 102 -4.62 7.44 10.01
C PRO A 102 -4.30 5.96 9.74
N THR A 103 -3.86 5.26 10.78
CA THR A 103 -3.35 3.89 10.70
C THR A 103 -4.33 2.81 11.18
N GLU A 104 -5.36 3.17 11.94
CA GLU A 104 -6.29 2.22 12.57
C GLU A 104 -7.78 2.48 12.24
N GLY A 105 -8.61 1.45 12.40
CA GLY A 105 -10.07 1.54 12.39
C GLY A 105 -10.74 1.46 11.00
N TRP A 106 -10.28 0.64 10.05
CA TRP A 106 -10.65 0.80 8.63
C TRP A 106 -11.19 -0.46 7.93
N GLY A 107 -12.46 -0.49 7.49
CA GLY A 107 -13.11 -1.73 6.99
C GLY A 107 -13.43 -1.86 5.49
N VAL A 108 -12.81 -1.11 4.58
CA VAL A 108 -13.27 -1.05 3.16
C VAL A 108 -12.13 -1.19 2.15
N SER A 109 -12.31 -2.07 1.15
CA SER A 109 -11.45 -2.19 -0.04
C SER A 109 -12.27 -2.33 -1.32
N ALA A 110 -11.85 -1.68 -2.40
CA ALA A 110 -12.41 -1.89 -3.74
C ALA A 110 -11.29 -2.27 -4.71
N ARG A 111 -11.61 -2.97 -5.78
CA ARG A 111 -10.67 -3.24 -6.88
C ARG A 111 -10.70 -2.10 -7.90
N ALA A 112 -9.59 -1.95 -8.61
CA ALA A 112 -9.35 -0.95 -9.66
C ALA A 112 -10.43 -0.79 -10.74
N GLY A 113 -11.21 -1.84 -11.00
CA GLY A 113 -12.30 -1.80 -11.99
C GLY A 113 -13.63 -1.32 -11.43
N ASP A 114 -13.83 -1.36 -10.11
CA ASP A 114 -15.15 -1.19 -9.50
C ASP A 114 -15.42 0.25 -9.05
N ARG A 115 -14.38 1.10 -9.00
CA ARG A 115 -14.43 2.38 -8.28
C ARG A 115 -13.94 3.61 -9.03
N ALA A 116 -13.97 3.59 -10.36
CA ALA A 116 -13.85 4.85 -11.11
C ALA A 116 -14.91 5.87 -10.64
N PHE A 117 -16.09 5.40 -10.17
CA PHE A 117 -17.15 6.22 -9.58
C PHE A 117 -18.04 5.40 -8.60
N GLY A 118 -17.76 5.29 -7.28
CA GLY A 118 -18.70 4.60 -6.36
C GLY A 118 -18.23 4.16 -4.94
N VAL A 119 -19.15 3.54 -4.17
CA VAL A 119 -18.88 2.82 -2.91
C VAL A 119 -18.18 1.50 -3.22
N ALA A 120 -17.28 1.04 -2.35
CA ALA A 120 -16.59 -0.23 -2.56
C ALA A 120 -17.55 -1.41 -2.71
N ALA A 121 -17.26 -2.30 -3.66
CA ALA A 121 -18.12 -3.45 -3.97
C ALA A 121 -18.03 -4.60 -2.95
N PHE A 122 -17.03 -4.59 -2.05
CA PHE A 122 -16.88 -5.57 -0.97
C PHE A 122 -16.20 -4.95 0.26
N SER A 123 -16.31 -5.62 1.40
CA SER A 123 -15.58 -5.32 2.63
C SER A 123 -14.62 -6.46 2.95
N ILE A 124 -13.46 -6.13 3.53
CA ILE A 124 -12.56 -7.15 4.09
C ILE A 124 -12.82 -7.19 5.59
N ASP A 125 -13.17 -8.37 6.09
CA ASP A 125 -13.39 -8.63 7.52
C ASP A 125 -12.44 -9.74 7.99
N PRO A 126 -11.53 -9.48 8.95
CA PRO A 126 -11.33 -8.21 9.64
C PRO A 126 -10.74 -7.12 8.74
N ALA A 127 -11.03 -5.87 9.12
CA ALA A 127 -10.46 -4.65 8.58
C ALA A 127 -8.92 -4.73 8.41
N PRO A 128 -8.34 -4.35 7.26
CA PRO A 128 -6.90 -4.18 7.14
C PRO A 128 -6.36 -3.14 8.12
N SER A 129 -5.13 -3.34 8.57
CA SER A 129 -4.42 -2.43 9.47
C SER A 129 -3.17 -1.88 8.80
N ILE A 130 -2.92 -0.59 9.00
CA ILE A 130 -1.61 0.02 8.71
C ILE A 130 -0.96 0.30 10.06
N ARG A 131 0.35 0.09 10.19
CA ARG A 131 1.06 0.40 11.43
C ARG A 131 2.35 1.12 11.11
N LEU A 132 2.48 2.36 11.59
CA LEU A 132 3.74 3.07 11.56
C LEU A 132 4.71 2.43 12.55
N LEU A 133 5.93 2.17 12.10
CA LEU A 133 7.04 1.72 12.95
C LEU A 133 7.78 2.92 13.51
N GLY A 134 8.20 2.82 14.79
CA GLY A 134 9.18 3.77 15.35
C GLY A 134 10.50 3.74 14.59
N ALA A 135 11.31 4.81 14.68
CA ALA A 135 12.57 4.94 13.93
C ALA A 135 13.50 3.72 14.13
N ASP A 136 13.61 3.22 15.35
CA ASP A 136 14.47 2.08 15.72
C ASP A 136 13.68 0.77 15.93
N GLU A 137 12.38 0.78 15.67
CA GLU A 137 11.56 -0.41 15.88
C GLU A 137 11.92 -1.49 14.86
N ALA A 138 12.17 -2.70 15.33
CA ALA A 138 12.42 -3.83 14.45
C ALA A 138 11.15 -4.22 13.70
N VAL A 139 11.30 -4.61 12.43
CA VAL A 139 10.19 -5.18 11.66
C VAL A 139 9.82 -6.52 12.30
N PRO A 140 8.54 -6.77 12.63
CA PRO A 140 8.11 -8.02 13.23
C PRO A 140 8.53 -9.22 12.37
N LYS A 141 9.13 -10.24 13.00
CA LYS A 141 9.65 -11.44 12.31
C LYS A 141 8.60 -12.12 11.42
N ARG A 142 7.33 -12.13 11.84
CA ARG A 142 6.21 -12.68 11.06
C ARG A 142 6.04 -12.00 9.71
N VAL A 143 6.26 -10.68 9.65
CA VAL A 143 6.13 -9.89 8.42
C VAL A 143 7.31 -10.16 7.49
N VAL A 144 8.51 -10.20 8.05
CA VAL A 144 9.73 -10.55 7.28
C VAL A 144 9.59 -11.96 6.70
N HIS A 145 9.21 -12.94 7.51
CA HIS A 145 9.06 -14.32 7.09
C HIS A 145 8.02 -14.49 5.98
N ASP A 146 6.85 -13.85 6.10
CA ASP A 146 5.82 -13.87 5.05
C ASP A 146 6.34 -13.30 3.72
N MET A 147 7.03 -12.15 3.78
CA MET A 147 7.61 -11.52 2.60
C MET A 147 8.66 -12.41 1.93
N GLU A 148 9.51 -13.08 2.73
CA GLU A 148 10.53 -14.02 2.24
C GLU A 148 9.90 -15.27 1.60
N GLN A 149 8.87 -15.85 2.23
CA GLN A 149 8.15 -17.00 1.66
C GLN A 149 7.51 -16.65 0.31
N ARG A 150 6.87 -15.49 0.21
CA ARG A 150 6.28 -15.01 -1.06
C ARG A 150 7.36 -14.75 -2.10
N ALA A 151 8.46 -14.11 -1.73
CA ALA A 151 9.60 -13.89 -2.62
C ALA A 151 10.17 -15.21 -3.16
N ALA A 152 10.35 -16.22 -2.30
CA ALA A 152 10.82 -17.54 -2.70
C ALA A 152 9.86 -18.23 -3.68
N LYS A 153 8.54 -18.12 -3.43
CA LYS A 153 7.52 -18.61 -4.35
C LYS A 153 7.62 -17.94 -5.73
N TYR A 154 7.71 -16.62 -5.80
CA TYR A 154 7.82 -15.91 -7.08
C TYR A 154 9.08 -16.31 -7.85
N ILE A 155 10.21 -16.51 -7.15
CA ILE A 155 11.44 -17.02 -7.78
C ILE A 155 11.22 -18.43 -8.35
N ALA A 156 10.56 -19.32 -7.61
CA ALA A 156 10.25 -20.67 -8.06
C ALA A 156 9.31 -20.67 -9.29
N ASP A 157 8.34 -19.76 -9.29
CA ASP A 157 7.37 -19.55 -10.38
C ASP A 157 7.99 -18.84 -11.61
N LYS A 158 9.27 -18.43 -11.53
CA LYS A 158 10.02 -17.66 -12.54
C LYS A 158 9.41 -16.27 -12.82
N GLU A 159 8.89 -15.65 -11.76
CA GLU A 159 8.30 -14.30 -11.73
C GLU A 159 9.26 -13.23 -11.19
#